data_AF-D4DTH6-F1
#
_entry.id   AF-D4DTH6-F1
#
_cell.length_a   1.000
_cell.length_b   1.000
_cell.length_c   1.000
_cell.angle_alpha   90.00
_cell.angle_beta   90.00
_cell.angle_gamma   90.00
#
_symmetry.space_group_name_H-M   'P 1'
#
loop_
_entity.id
_entity.type
_entity.pdbx_description
1 polymer ?
#
loop_
_entity_poly.entity_id
_entity_poly.type
_entity_poly.pdbx_seq_one_letter_code
_entity_poly.pdbx_strand_id
1 'polypeptide(L)' 'MFKAVLLGQWHSLSDPELEHSLITRIDFNLFCRFDELNIPDYSTLCHYRNRRRKTTPCPNC' A
#
# COMPACT_ATOMS: atom_id res chain seq x y z
N MET A 1 1.19 -6.04 3.38
CA MET A 1 0.47 -5.54 2.19
C MET A 1 -0.82 -4.77 2.50
N PHE A 2 -1.86 -5.38 3.10
CA PHE A 2 -3.13 -4.66 3.35
C PHE A 2 -2.96 -3.35 4.16
N LYS A 3 -2.20 -3.39 5.26
CA LYS A 3 -1.89 -2.22 6.09
C LYS A 3 -1.21 -1.08 5.33
N ALA A 4 -0.29 -1.42 4.41
CA ALA A 4 0.40 -0.44 3.58
C ALA A 4 -0.58 0.27 2.65
N VAL A 5 -1.42 -0.48 1.94
CA VAL A 5 -2.43 0.10 1.05
C VAL A 5 -3.48 0.90 1.83
N LEU A 6 -3.82 0.50 3.05
CA LEU A 6 -4.69 1.27 3.94
C LEU A 6 -4.07 2.61 4.33
N LEU A 7 -2.78 2.65 4.69
CA LEU A 7 -2.04 3.89 4.93
C LEU A 7 -2.03 4.79 3.69
N GLY A 8 -1.79 4.20 2.50
CA GLY A 8 -1.86 4.93 1.24
C GLY A 8 -3.25 5.55 1.01
N GLN A 9 -4.33 4.86 1.38
CA GLN A 9 -5.69 5.40 1.29
C GLN A 9 -5.96 6.51 2.30
N TRP A 10 -5.52 6.37 3.55
CA TRP A 10 -5.71 7.39 4.60
C TRP A 10 -4.94 8.69 4.31
N HIS A 11 -3.74 8.55 3.74
CA HIS A 11 -2.88 9.69 3.42
C HIS A 11 -2.98 10.13 1.95
N SER A 12 -3.91 9.57 1.17
CA SER A 12 -4.10 9.87 -0.27
C SER A 12 -2.82 9.75 -1.10
N LEU A 13 -1.97 8.76 -0.80
CA LEU A 13 -0.70 8.52 -1.49
C LEU A 13 -0.89 7.68 -2.76
N SER A 14 -0.12 8.01 -3.80
CA SER A 14 0.14 7.14 -4.94
C SER A 14 1.05 5.96 -4.55
N ASP A 15 1.13 4.94 -5.41
CA ASP A 15 1.92 3.74 -5.09
C ASP A 15 3.43 4.04 -4.95
N PRO A 16 4.06 4.92 -5.77
CA PRO A 16 5.45 5.36 -5.54
C PRO A 16 5.64 6.18 -4.25
N GLU A 17 4.70 7.08 -3.93
CA GLU A 17 4.77 7.87 -2.69
C GLU A 17 4.60 6.99 -1.45
N LEU A 18 3.77 5.94 -1.56
CA LEU A 18 3.58 4.97 -0.50
C LEU A 18 4.84 4.12 -0.28
N GLU A 19 5.47 3.61 -1.35
CA GLU A 19 6.77 2.93 -1.26
C GLU A 19 7.81 3.81 -0.56
N HIS A 20 7.96 5.05 -1.02
CA HIS A 20 8.90 5.99 -0.42
C HIS A 20 8.58 6.26 1.05
N SER A 21 7.31 6.39 1.40
CA SER A 21 6.86 6.60 2.78
C SER A 21 7.11 5.40 3.68
N LEU A 22 6.99 4.16 3.17
CA LEU A 22 7.28 2.94 3.92
C LEU A 22 8.76 2.82 4.28
N ILE A 23 9.65 3.34 3.43
CA ILE A 23 11.10 3.33 3.63
C ILE A 23 11.54 4.46 4.56
N THR A 24 11.02 5.67 4.36
CA THR A 24 11.52 6.88 5.03
C THR A 24 10.80 7.21 6.34
N ARG A 25 9.54 6.79 6.52
CA ARG A 25 8.74 7.13 7.69
C ARG A 25 8.68 5.95 8.66
N ILE A 26 9.34 6.09 9.79
CA ILE A 26 9.40 5.08 10.87
C ILE A 26 7.99 4.67 11.31
N ASP A 27 7.04 5.61 11.41
CA ASP A 27 5.66 5.32 11.81
C ASP A 27 4.95 4.35 10.85
N PHE A 28 5.20 4.50 9.54
CA PHE A 28 4.60 3.66 8.51
C PHE A 28 5.18 2.25 8.57
N ASN A 29 6.50 2.15 8.76
CA ASN A 29 7.19 0.89 8.94
C ASN A 29 6.70 0.18 10.22
N LEU A 30 6.64 0.88 11.36
CA LEU A 30 6.18 0.33 12.63
C LEU A 30 4.74 -0.18 12.57
N PHE A 31 3.86 0.52 11.86
CA PHE A 31 2.47 0.09 11.67
C PHE A 31 2.36 -1.18 10.80
N CYS A 32 3.09 -1.21 9.69
CA CYS A 32 3.07 -2.33 8.75
C CYS A 32 3.85 -3.55 9.25
N ARG A 33 4.89 -3.31 10.07
CA ARG A 33 5.86 -4.29 10.58
C ARG A 33 6.53 -5.06 9.44
N PHE A 34 6.99 -4.35 8.41
CA PHE A 34 7.83 -4.97 7.39
C PHE A 34 9.24 -5.13 7.95
N ASP A 35 9.89 -6.26 7.67
CA ASP A 35 11.34 -6.31 7.78
C ASP A 35 11.94 -5.44 6.67
N GLU A 36 13.10 -4.83 6.90
CA GLU A 36 13.75 -3.94 5.92
C GLU A 36 13.93 -4.59 4.53
N LEU A 37 14.06 -5.93 4.48
CA LEU A 37 14.18 -6.71 3.24
C LEU A 37 12.84 -7.07 2.58
N ASN A 38 11.72 -6.85 3.27
CA ASN A 38 10.37 -7.26 2.86
C ASN A 38 9.46 -6.08 2.55
N ILE A 39 10.02 -4.88 2.34
CA ILE A 39 9.26 -3.70 1.91
C ILE A 39 8.81 -3.91 0.46
N PRO A 40 7.49 -3.83 0.17
CA PRO A 40 7.00 -3.91 -1.20
C PRO A 40 7.44 -2.69 -2.01
N ASP A 41 7.87 -2.95 -3.24
CA ASP A 41 8.04 -1.92 -4.25
C ASP A 41 6.69 -1.38 -4.76
N TYR A 42 6.70 -0.25 -5.49
CA TYR A 42 5.49 0.32 -6.07
C TYR A 42 4.75 -0.65 -7.00
N SER A 43 5.46 -1.56 -7.68
CA SER A 43 4.87 -2.52 -8.60
C SER A 43 4.03 -3.56 -7.85
N THR A 44 4.54 -4.09 -6.74
CA THR A 44 3.83 -5.00 -5.82
C THR A 44 2.61 -4.32 -5.23
N LEU A 45 2.74 -3.06 -4.82
CA LEU A 45 1.63 -2.24 -4.30
C LEU A 45 0.54 -2.06 -5.36
N CYS A 46 0.91 -1.70 -6.59
CA CYS A 46 0.00 -1.51 -7.72
C CYS A 46 -0.76 -2.80 -8.08
N HIS A 47 -0.06 -3.93 -8.19
CA HIS A 47 -0.67 -5.23 -8.46
C HIS A 47 -1.66 -5.64 -7.36
N TYR A 48 -1.29 -5.47 -6.09
CA TYR A 48 -2.16 -5.76 -4.96
C TYR A 48 -3.41 -4.88 -4.97
N ARG A 49 -3.25 -3.57 -5.21
CA ARG A 49 -4.34 -2.59 -5.26
C ARG A 49 -5.31 -2.89 -6.40
N ASN A 50 -4.80 -3.23 -7.58
CA ASN A 50 -5.61 -3.62 -8.73
C ASN A 50 -6.34 -4.95 -8.52
N ARG A 51 -5.72 -5.92 -7.84
CA ARG A 51 -6.39 -7.17 -7.44
C ARG A 51 -7.56 -6.89 -6.50
N ARG A 52 -7.41 -5.99 -5.52
CA ARG A 52 -8.50 -5.62 -4.59
C ARG A 52 -9.64 -4.87 -5.26
N ARG A 53 -9.35 -3.99 -6.23
CA ARG A 53 -10.38 -3.30 -7.02
C ARG A 53 -11.20 -4.24 -7.90
N LYS A 54 -10.58 -5.26 -8.48
CA LYS A 54 -11.29 -6.27 -9.29
C LYS A 54 -12.27 -7.11 -8.46
N THR A 55 -12.06 -7.19 -7.14
CA THR A 55 -12.93 -7.96 -6.23
C THR A 55 -14.03 -7.14 -5.56
N THR A 56 -14.04 -5.81 -5.70
CA THR A 56 -15.20 -5.00 -5.33
C THR A 56 -16.18 -5.02 -6.49
N PRO A 57 -17.40 -5.59 -6.34
CA PRO A 57 -18.45 -5.39 -7.34
C PRO A 57 -18.67 -3.89 -7.45
N CYS A 58 -18.81 -3.37 -8.67
CA CYS A 58 -19.31 -2.01 -8.86
C CYS A 58 -20.63 -1.90 -8.06
N PRO A 59 -20.74 -0.99 -7.07
CA PRO A 59 -21.97 -0.89 -6.30
C PRO A 59 -23.16 -0.36 -7.13
N ASN A 60 -22.93 0.00 -8.41
CA ASN A 60 -23.94 0.56 -9.31
C ASN A 60 -23.79 0.05 -10.77
N CYS A 61 -23.38 -1.20 -11.01
CA CYS A 61 -23.65 -1.88 -12.28
C CYS A 61 -24.76 -2.91 -12.07
#